data_AF-A0A7C7RWS2-F1
#
_entry.id   AF-A0A7C7RWS2-F1
#
_cell.length_a   1.000
_cell.length_b   1.000
_cell.length_c   1.000
_cell.angle_alpha   90.00
_cell.angle_beta   90.00
_cell.angle_gamma   90.00
#
_symmetry.space_group_name_H-M   'P 1'
#
loop_
_entity.id
_entity.type
_entity.pdbx_description
1 polymer ?
#
loop_
_entity_poly.entity_id
_entity_poly.type
_entity_poly.pdbx_seq_one_letter_code
_entity_poly.pdbx_strand_id
1 'polypeptide(L)'
;SILNDEAEGDVDPGLLNEPAEKKLFESYLAIRGPVSQRIENKEFSQALEQIVGIKPAVDDFFDKVMVMVEDVSLRTNRLHLLYQVSGLFSELADFSRIILKKG
;
A
#
# COMPACT_ATOMS: atom_id res chain seq x y z
N SER A 1 2.48 14.41 0.61
CA SER A 1 1.82 13.26 1.27
C SER A 1 1.84 13.46 2.76
N ILE A 2 0.86 12.89 3.49
CA ILE A 2 0.78 12.95 4.96
C ILE A 2 1.84 12.05 5.62
N LEU A 3 2.53 11.24 4.82
CA LEU A 3 3.64 10.38 5.22
C LEU A 3 4.95 11.11 4.87
N ASN A 4 5.73 11.47 5.90
CA ASN A 4 7.05 12.09 5.80
C ASN A 4 8.11 11.10 5.27
N ASP A 5 9.30 11.60 4.90
CA ASP A 5 10.49 10.82 4.49
C ASP A 5 10.88 9.69 5.48
N GLU A 6 10.44 9.74 6.74
CA GLU A 6 10.63 8.68 7.74
C GLU A 6 9.83 7.39 7.45
N ALA A 7 8.87 7.44 6.53
CA ALA A 7 8.08 6.28 6.12
C ALA A 7 8.64 5.61 4.84
N GLU A 8 9.67 6.18 4.22
CA GLU A 8 10.29 5.65 3.02
C GLU A 8 11.32 4.57 3.39
N GLY A 9 10.99 3.31 3.12
CA GLY A 9 11.83 2.16 3.46
C GLY A 9 11.17 0.81 3.16
N ASP A 10 11.93 -0.25 3.37
CA ASP A 10 11.45 -1.62 3.24
C ASP A 10 10.75 -2.11 4.51
N VAL A 11 9.68 -2.89 4.32
CA VAL A 11 9.01 -3.61 5.41
C VAL A 11 9.89 -4.80 5.81
N ASP A 12 10.23 -4.89 7.09
CA ASP A 12 10.85 -6.07 7.69
C ASP A 12 9.75 -7.06 8.11
N PRO A 13 9.64 -8.24 7.45
CA PRO A 13 8.65 -9.24 7.80
C PRO A 13 8.83 -9.82 9.20
N GLY A 14 10.06 -9.78 9.75
CA GLY A 14 10.37 -10.24 11.10
C GLY A 14 9.80 -9.34 12.19
N LEU A 15 9.49 -8.09 11.87
CA LEU A 15 8.86 -7.12 12.78
C LEU A 15 7.33 -7.05 12.63
N LEU A 16 6.73 -7.85 11.74
CA LEU A 16 5.28 -7.96 11.66
C LEU A 16 4.78 -8.86 12.80
N ASN A 17 4.02 -8.28 13.73
CA ASN A 17 3.54 -8.97 14.92
C ASN A 17 2.09 -9.45 14.73
N GLU A 18 1.21 -8.53 14.32
CA GLU A 18 -0.22 -8.77 14.19
C GLU A 18 -0.56 -9.58 12.93
N PRO A 19 -1.58 -10.46 12.97
CA PRO A 19 -2.05 -11.17 11.78
C PRO A 19 -2.53 -10.23 10.67
N ALA A 20 -3.14 -9.11 11.03
CA ALA A 20 -3.70 -8.15 10.08
C ALA A 20 -2.60 -7.42 9.27
N GLU A 21 -1.47 -7.05 9.88
CA GLU A 21 -0.35 -6.43 9.15
C GLU A 21 0.39 -7.42 8.25
N LYS A 22 0.49 -8.69 8.66
CA LYS A 22 1.01 -9.76 7.79
C LYS A 22 0.14 -9.96 6.57
N LYS A 23 -1.18 -10.07 6.77
CA LYS A 23 -2.15 -10.24 5.69
C LYS A 23 -2.12 -9.06 4.71
N LEU A 24 -2.03 -7.83 5.22
CA LEU A 24 -1.90 -6.64 4.38
C LEU A 24 -0.60 -6.69 3.56
N PHE A 25 0.52 -7.02 4.19
CA PHE A 25 1.82 -7.11 3.51
C PHE A 25 1.83 -8.20 2.43
N GLU A 26 1.30 -9.40 2.72
CA GLU A 26 1.16 -10.47 1.73
C GLU A 26 0.26 -10.06 0.56
N SER A 27 -0.87 -9.41 0.85
CA SER A 27 -1.80 -8.92 -0.20
C SER A 27 -1.12 -7.87 -1.08
N TYR A 28 -0.37 -6.94 -0.48
CA TYR A 28 0.43 -5.96 -1.18
C TYR A 28 1.47 -6.62 -2.11
N LEU A 29 2.24 -7.59 -1.60
CA LEU A 29 3.25 -8.31 -2.40
C LEU A 29 2.62 -9.06 -3.57
N ALA A 30 1.43 -9.63 -3.38
CA ALA A 30 0.71 -10.35 -4.43
C ALA A 30 0.24 -9.44 -5.56
N ILE A 31 -0.19 -8.21 -5.25
CA ILE A 31 -0.78 -7.31 -6.26
C ILE A 31 0.22 -6.32 -6.87
N ARG A 32 1.32 -5.95 -6.19
CA ARG A 32 2.23 -4.89 -6.66
C ARG A 32 2.79 -5.15 -8.06
N GLY A 33 3.17 -6.39 -8.36
CA GLY A 33 3.69 -6.79 -9.67
C GLY A 33 2.63 -6.72 -10.77
N PRO A 34 1.48 -7.42 -10.61
CA PRO A 34 0.36 -7.34 -11.54
C PRO A 34 -0.15 -5.91 -11.76
N VAL A 35 -0.26 -5.10 -10.71
CA VAL A 35 -0.71 -3.69 -10.81
C VAL A 35 0.27 -2.88 -11.65
N SER A 36 1.57 -2.95 -11.35
CA SER A 36 2.61 -2.25 -12.10
C SER A 36 2.59 -2.64 -13.59
N GLN A 37 2.54 -3.95 -13.90
CA GLN A 37 2.45 -4.43 -15.29
C GLN A 37 1.18 -3.92 -16.01
N ARG A 38 0.03 -3.93 -15.35
CA ARG A 38 -1.23 -3.44 -15.93
C ARG A 38 -1.17 -1.93 -16.18
N ILE A 39 -0.56 -1.17 -15.28
CA ILE A 39 -0.34 0.26 -15.47
C ILE A 39 0.56 0.52 -16.70
N GLU A 40 1.67 -0.20 -16.83
CA GLU A 40 2.57 -0.11 -18.00
C GLU A 40 1.83 -0.45 -19.32
N ASN A 41 0.96 -1.46 -19.28
CA ASN A 41 0.13 -1.88 -20.42
C ASN A 41 -1.11 -1.00 -20.65
N LYS A 42 -1.33 0.06 -19.84
CA LYS A 42 -2.49 0.96 -19.90
C LYS A 42 -3.83 0.27 -19.59
N GLU A 43 -3.80 -0.84 -18.88
CA GLU A 43 -4.95 -1.63 -18.43
C GLU A 43 -5.49 -1.12 -17.07
N PHE A 44 -5.80 0.17 -17.00
CA PHE A 44 -6.09 0.86 -15.73
C PHE A 44 -7.29 0.30 -14.97
N SER A 45 -8.35 -0.14 -15.67
CA SER A 45 -9.52 -0.75 -15.03
C SER A 45 -9.15 -2.02 -14.27
N GLN A 46 -8.28 -2.84 -14.85
CA GLN A 46 -7.83 -4.08 -14.22
C GLN A 46 -6.86 -3.79 -13.08
N ALA A 47 -6.00 -2.77 -13.20
CA ALA A 47 -5.17 -2.31 -12.09
C ALA A 47 -6.02 -1.80 -10.91
N LEU A 48 -7.08 -1.04 -11.20
CA LEU A 48 -8.03 -0.56 -10.20
C LEU A 48 -8.76 -1.72 -9.52
N GLU A 49 -9.20 -2.75 -10.25
CA GLU A 49 -9.83 -3.94 -9.66
C GLU A 49 -8.92 -4.65 -8.65
N GLN A 50 -7.62 -4.79 -8.96
CA GLN A 50 -6.64 -5.38 -8.04
C GLN A 50 -6.47 -4.54 -6.78
N ILE A 51 -6.39 -3.22 -6.94
CA ILE A 51 -6.28 -2.27 -5.83
C ILE A 51 -7.54 -2.28 -4.97
N VAL A 52 -8.74 -2.36 -5.55
CA VAL A 52 -9.99 -2.50 -4.79
C VAL A 52 -9.97 -3.79 -3.96
N GLY A 53 -9.36 -4.86 -4.48
CA GLY A 53 -9.16 -6.12 -3.76
C GLY A 53 -8.34 -6.00 -2.47
N ILE A 54 -7.45 -5.00 -2.34
CA ILE A 54 -6.66 -4.80 -1.11
C ILE A 54 -7.45 -4.09 0.00
N LYS A 55 -8.54 -3.40 -0.34
CA LYS A 55 -9.30 -2.57 0.60
C LYS A 55 -9.70 -3.31 1.89
N PRO A 56 -10.23 -4.55 1.84
CA PRO A 56 -10.59 -5.26 3.07
C PRO A 56 -9.38 -5.55 3.98
N ALA A 57 -8.18 -5.77 3.42
CA ALA A 57 -6.97 -5.97 4.22
C ALA A 57 -6.46 -4.67 4.84
N VAL A 58 -6.65 -3.54 4.15
CA VAL A 58 -6.34 -2.20 4.68
C VAL A 58 -7.30 -1.84 5.82
N ASP A 59 -8.60 -2.08 5.62
CA ASP A 59 -9.61 -1.81 6.65
C ASP A 59 -9.34 -2.67 7.91
N ASP A 60 -9.06 -3.97 7.76
CA ASP A 60 -8.71 -4.87 8.86
C ASP A 60 -7.39 -4.46 9.57
N PHE A 61 -6.41 -3.95 8.82
CA PHE A 61 -5.19 -3.38 9.41
C PHE A 61 -5.52 -2.21 10.33
N PHE A 62 -6.32 -1.23 9.89
CA PHE A 62 -6.65 -0.07 10.73
C PHE A 62 -7.54 -0.43 11.93
N ASP A 63 -8.38 -1.46 11.80
CA ASP A 63 -9.23 -1.94 12.90
C ASP A 63 -8.45 -2.71 13.97
N LYS A 64 -7.38 -3.42 13.57
CA LYS A 64 -6.65 -4.36 14.46
C LYS A 64 -5.27 -3.89 14.88
N VAL A 65 -4.64 -3.00 14.11
CA VAL A 65 -3.24 -2.62 14.29
C VAL A 65 -3.14 -1.17 14.74
N MET A 66 -2.67 -0.97 15.99
CA MET A 66 -2.31 0.37 16.44
C MET A 66 -0.97 0.79 15.83
N VAL A 67 -0.98 1.78 14.95
CA VAL A 67 0.25 2.25 14.27
C VAL A 67 1.17 3.00 15.23
N MET A 68 0.61 3.79 16.14
CA MET A 68 1.36 4.60 17.10
C MET A 68 1.60 3.83 18.40
N VAL A 69 2.67 3.03 18.40
CA VAL A 69 3.14 2.25 19.56
C VAL A 69 4.46 2.81 20.12
N GLU A 70 4.80 2.43 21.34
CA GLU A 70 6.04 2.84 22.02
C GLU A 70 7.30 2.25 21.36
N ASP A 71 7.18 1.04 20.83
CA ASP A 71 8.26 0.38 20.09
C ASP A 71 8.49 1.10 18.76
N VAL A 72 9.60 1.83 18.68
CA VAL A 72 9.97 2.63 17.52
C VAL A 72 10.21 1.75 16.29
N SER A 73 10.82 0.57 16.45
CA SER A 73 11.09 -0.34 15.32
C SER A 73 9.78 -0.87 14.73
N LEU A 74 8.84 -1.27 15.58
CA LEU A 74 7.51 -1.74 15.14
C LEU A 74 6.70 -0.60 14.49
N ARG A 75 6.72 0.59 15.08
CA ARG A 75 6.05 1.78 14.54
C ARG A 75 6.61 2.12 13.16
N THR A 76 7.93 2.18 13.00
CA THR A 76 8.58 2.47 11.72
C THR A 76 8.21 1.42 10.67
N ASN A 77 8.22 0.12 11.03
CA ASN A 77 7.85 -0.95 10.11
C ASN A 77 6.40 -0.80 9.60
N ARG A 78 5.47 -0.44 10.50
CA ARG A 78 4.07 -0.16 10.15
C ARG A 78 3.92 1.05 9.23
N LEU A 79 4.73 2.09 9.44
CA LEU A 79 4.76 3.27 8.57
C LEU A 79 5.30 2.92 7.18
N HIS A 80 6.35 2.09 7.08
CA HIS A 80 6.85 1.58 5.79
C HIS A 80 5.76 0.82 5.03
N LEU A 81 5.01 -0.06 5.72
CA LEU A 81 3.91 -0.80 5.10
C LEU A 81 2.83 0.15 4.54
N LEU A 82 2.41 1.13 5.33
CA LEU A 82 1.44 2.13 4.90
C LEU A 82 1.95 2.98 3.74
N TYR A 83 3.23 3.36 3.76
CA TYR A 83 3.86 4.10 2.67
C TYR A 83 3.82 3.31 1.36
N GLN A 84 4.27 2.06 1.38
CA GLN A 84 4.27 1.20 0.20
C GLN A 84 2.86 0.96 -0.37
N VAL A 85 1.89 0.70 0.51
CA VAL A 85 0.49 0.56 0.11
C VAL A 85 -0.05 1.87 -0.48
N SER A 86 0.25 3.02 0.13
CA SER A 86 -0.15 4.34 -0.38
C SER A 86 0.49 4.68 -1.73
N GLY A 87 1.70 4.17 -1.99
CA GLY A 87 2.41 4.30 -3.26
C GLY A 87 1.62 3.69 -4.41
N LEU A 88 1.08 2.47 -4.23
CA LEU A 88 0.23 1.82 -5.26
C LEU A 88 -1.01 2.65 -5.61
N PHE A 89 -1.66 3.26 -4.61
CA PHE A 89 -2.80 4.14 -4.86
C PHE A 89 -2.39 5.43 -5.57
N SER A 90 -1.23 5.99 -5.20
CA SER A 90 -0.71 7.23 -5.76
C SER A 90 -0.32 7.06 -7.22
N GLU A 91 0.34 5.96 -7.58
CA GLU A 91 0.64 5.62 -8.98
C GLU A 91 -0.64 5.63 -9.82
N LEU A 92 -1.67 4.89 -9.41
CA LEU A 92 -2.95 4.87 -10.10
C LEU A 92 -3.60 6.26 -10.19
N ALA A 93 -3.57 7.03 -9.10
CA ALA A 93 -4.17 8.37 -9.02
C ALA A 93 -3.46 9.37 -9.95
N ASP A 94 -2.14 9.36 -10.02
CA ASP A 94 -1.37 10.24 -10.91
C ASP A 94 -1.61 9.89 -12.38
N PHE A 95 -1.72 8.60 -12.74
CA PHE A 95 -2.09 8.20 -14.10
C PHE A 95 -3.52 8.62 -14.46
N SER A 96 -4.47 8.53 -13.52
CA SER A 96 -5.85 9.01 -13.76
C SER A 96 -5.88 10.52 -14.11
N ARG A 97 -5.02 11.33 -13.48
CA ARG A 97 -4.90 12.77 -13.76
C ARG A 97 -4.31 13.06 -15.13
N ILE A 98 -3.39 12.23 -15.62
CA ILE A 98 -2.81 12.35 -16.97
C ILE A 98 -3.89 12.10 -18.03
N ILE A 99 -4.77 11.12 -17.82
CA ILE A 99 -5.86 10.78 -18.76
C ILE A 99 -6.94 11.87 -18.77
N LEU A 100 -7.28 12.43 -17.59
CA LEU A 100 -8.29 13.50 -17.47
C LEU A 100 -7.84 14.85 -18.04
N LYS A 101 -6.54 15.10 -18.19
CA LYS A 101 -6.02 16.32 -18.83
C LYS A 101 -6.10 16.31 -20.37
N LYS A 102 -6.55 15.22 -20.98
CA LYS A 102 -6.98 15.21 -22.39
C LYS A 102 -8.51 15.26 -22.46
N GLY A 103 -9.05 16.44 -22.22
CA GLY A 103 -10.46 16.80 -22.43
C GLY A 103 -10.55 18.24 -22.86
#